data_AF-A0A7X7XRU2-F1
#
_entry.id   AF-A0A7X7XRU2-F1
#
_cell.length_a   1.000
_cell.length_b   1.000
_cell.length_c   1.000
_cell.angle_alpha   90.00
_cell.angle_beta   90.00
_cell.angle_gamma   90.00
#
_symmetry.space_group_name_H-M   'P 1'
#
loop_
_entity.id
_entity.type
_entity.pdbx_description
1 polymer ?
#
loop_
_entity_poly.entity_id
_entity_poly.type
_entity_poly.pdbx_seq_one_letter_code
_entity_poly.pdbx_strand_id
1 'polypeptide(L)'
;NKKDELGVKQPQGAVVVLNPKTGEILSMVGGRDYSETQFNRTLALRKPGSSFKIFDYTPAIENGVVTPATILSSEYINVDGWTPKEWTVGYLGKLTVRDALIYSSNICAVKTGLRVGLDRVVYYAKKMGIRTPLEPYPSMTIGGFEVTPLDMAVAYGVLSNMGERVDATGVLKIIGKDGRVVYENKTNPVRVVSPEASYVMTDIFKDVLYYYFPQFKNLPIACKSGTSGDFTSAWFIGYTNDYVVSCYVGSDKELIGLEGVYNWGSRFAGQIWKNVIQELIKIKKPVDWEKPEKVVYRSFCSKTGLLKNSYCKATRYDLFISNINVPLCSYHREYKVYVYKGNENLLADESCSEELKKLKIFYDPDDIPKNYYNPEQLSTEIKLIVPSSVFVENPVVLEVQTDFKIGDTLEFDINGEKTFVSSPPLKMMWYPEKLGKYYISVYLWSYDGMLKGKAGKEIVVIEKIENCEIIINPSKPKINDRVKISLKNAPKNSFSVIVFINDEMEGVLLEEPYNYVFEVNKKGEYKITYKIYDLYGEPILTLNKEFVVN
;
A
#
# COMPACT_ATOMS: atom_id res chain seq x y z
N ASN A 1 -19.34 -15.18 16.87
CA ASN A 1 -19.95 -16.36 17.52
C ASN A 1 -21.40 -16.57 17.07
N LYS A 2 -21.67 -16.54 15.77
CA LYS A 2 -22.94 -17.03 15.21
C LYS A 2 -22.75 -18.49 14.80
N LYS A 3 -23.81 -19.30 14.84
CA LYS A 3 -23.80 -20.64 14.27
C LYS A 3 -24.20 -20.56 12.79
N ASP A 4 -23.63 -21.42 11.95
CA ASP A 4 -24.09 -21.59 10.57
C ASP A 4 -25.32 -22.53 10.49
N GLU A 5 -25.78 -22.83 9.27
CA GLU A 5 -26.94 -23.70 9.02
C GLU A 5 -26.75 -25.14 9.50
N LEU A 6 -25.50 -25.58 9.72
CA LEU A 6 -25.17 -26.89 10.27
C LEU A 6 -25.06 -26.85 11.80
N GLY A 7 -25.35 -25.70 12.42
CA GLY A 7 -25.26 -25.51 13.86
C GLY A 7 -23.83 -25.34 14.38
N VAL A 8 -22.86 -25.12 13.50
CA VAL A 8 -21.42 -25.01 13.82
C VAL A 8 -21.07 -23.56 14.14
N LYS A 9 -20.37 -23.33 15.25
CA LYS A 9 -20.00 -21.97 15.66
C LYS A 9 -18.92 -21.37 14.75
N GLN A 10 -19.12 -20.14 14.29
CA GLN A 10 -18.21 -19.39 13.42
C GLN A 10 -17.70 -18.09 14.09
N PRO A 11 -16.50 -17.59 13.72
CA PRO A 11 -15.56 -18.18 12.75
C PRO A 11 -14.79 -19.36 13.34
N GLN A 12 -14.25 -20.22 12.49
CA GLN A 12 -13.40 -21.35 12.85
C GLN A 12 -11.91 -20.99 12.77
N GLY A 13 -11.05 -21.94 13.17
CA GLY A 13 -9.61 -21.79 13.05
C GLY A 13 -8.91 -23.14 13.01
N ALA A 14 -7.64 -23.11 12.61
CA ALA A 14 -6.79 -24.29 12.53
C ALA A 14 -5.35 -23.94 12.93
N VAL A 15 -4.66 -24.90 13.54
CA VAL A 15 -3.25 -24.79 13.91
C VAL A 15 -2.50 -26.05 13.51
N VAL A 16 -1.36 -25.90 12.84
CA VAL A 16 -0.38 -26.96 12.63
C VAL A 16 0.93 -26.55 13.26
N VAL A 17 1.51 -27.43 14.09
CA VAL A 17 2.88 -27.31 14.61
C VAL A 17 3.71 -28.43 14.02
N LEU A 18 4.79 -28.08 13.33
CA LEU A 18 5.68 -29.01 12.63
C LEU A 18 7.11 -28.88 13.17
N ASN A 19 7.82 -29.99 13.31
CA ASN A 19 9.27 -30.00 13.37
C ASN A 19 9.84 -29.97 11.94
N PRO A 20 10.47 -28.87 11.49
CA PRO A 20 10.89 -28.70 10.10
C PRO A 20 12.09 -29.58 9.72
N LYS A 21 12.85 -30.09 10.69
CA LYS A 21 14.02 -30.96 10.47
C LYS A 21 13.64 -32.42 10.27
N THR A 22 12.57 -32.86 10.91
CA THR A 22 12.12 -34.27 10.88
C THR A 22 10.82 -34.47 10.11
N GLY A 23 10.07 -33.40 9.85
CA GLY A 23 8.74 -33.45 9.26
C GLY A 23 7.64 -33.86 10.25
N GLU A 24 7.97 -34.10 11.52
CA GLU A 24 7.00 -34.58 12.51
C GLU A 24 5.91 -33.53 12.76
N ILE A 25 4.66 -33.94 12.61
CA ILE A 25 3.50 -33.15 13.03
C ILE A 25 3.40 -33.26 14.56
N LEU A 26 3.84 -32.22 15.26
CA LEU A 26 3.85 -32.17 16.72
C LEU A 26 2.47 -31.83 17.30
N SER A 27 1.67 -31.05 16.57
CA SER A 27 0.29 -30.74 16.93
C SER A 27 -0.52 -30.39 15.69
N MET A 28 -1.77 -30.83 15.65
CA MET A 28 -2.71 -30.56 14.56
C MET A 28 -4.11 -30.33 15.15
N VAL A 29 -4.59 -29.10 15.07
CA VAL A 29 -5.89 -28.67 15.58
C VAL A 29 -6.77 -28.24 14.40
N GLY A 30 -7.79 -29.03 14.08
CA GLY A 30 -8.63 -28.87 12.88
C GLY A 30 -9.86 -27.98 13.02
N GLY A 31 -10.16 -27.49 14.21
CA GLY A 31 -11.35 -26.70 14.50
C GLY A 31 -11.46 -26.35 15.98
N ARG A 32 -12.49 -25.57 16.34
CA ARG A 32 -12.75 -25.16 17.72
C ARG A 32 -13.15 -26.32 18.63
N ASP A 33 -14.02 -27.19 18.12
CA ASP A 33 -14.66 -28.26 18.89
C ASP A 33 -15.00 -29.41 17.95
N TYR A 34 -14.40 -30.58 18.21
CA TYR A 34 -14.60 -31.78 17.42
C TYR A 34 -16.03 -32.35 17.55
N SER A 35 -16.69 -32.08 18.70
CA SER A 35 -18.06 -32.51 18.95
C SER A 35 -19.09 -31.66 18.19
N GLU A 36 -18.76 -30.39 17.88
CA GLU A 36 -19.57 -29.57 16.98
C GLU A 36 -19.34 -29.93 15.51
N THR A 37 -18.09 -30.20 15.11
CA THR A 37 -17.75 -30.56 13.73
C THR A 37 -16.44 -31.33 13.65
N GLN A 38 -16.43 -32.43 12.86
CA GLN A 38 -15.25 -33.26 12.63
C GLN A 38 -14.42 -32.80 11.43
N PHE A 39 -14.82 -31.73 10.74
CA PHE A 39 -14.11 -31.22 9.57
C PHE A 39 -12.72 -30.72 9.93
N ASN A 40 -11.67 -31.36 9.41
CA ASN A 40 -10.29 -30.99 9.71
C ASN A 40 -9.79 -29.86 8.79
N ARG A 41 -9.81 -28.63 9.31
CA ARG A 41 -9.42 -27.43 8.55
C ARG A 41 -7.92 -27.31 8.30
N THR A 42 -7.08 -28.10 8.96
CA THR A 42 -5.63 -28.12 8.67
C THR A 42 -5.31 -28.70 7.28
N LEU A 43 -6.27 -29.44 6.70
CA LEU A 43 -6.21 -30.03 5.37
C LEU A 43 -7.19 -29.37 4.40
N ALA A 44 -7.95 -28.36 4.85
CA ALA A 44 -8.93 -27.67 4.02
C ALA A 44 -8.26 -26.59 3.16
N LEU A 45 -8.80 -26.42 1.96
CA LEU A 45 -8.40 -25.37 1.04
C LEU A 45 -8.87 -24.00 1.55
N ARG A 46 -7.92 -23.06 1.61
CA ARG A 46 -8.14 -21.68 2.07
C ARG A 46 -7.21 -20.73 1.33
N LYS A 47 -7.69 -19.52 1.01
CA LYS A 47 -6.86 -18.49 0.39
C LYS A 47 -5.81 -17.98 1.39
N PRO A 48 -4.50 -18.13 1.11
CA PRO A 48 -3.41 -17.77 2.03
C PRO A 48 -3.19 -16.25 2.12
N GLY A 49 -3.71 -15.49 1.15
CA GLY A 49 -3.47 -14.05 1.04
C GLY A 49 -1.98 -13.73 1.00
N SER A 50 -1.59 -12.64 1.66
CA SER A 50 -0.18 -12.20 1.72
C SER A 50 0.83 -13.19 2.34
N SER A 51 0.38 -14.28 2.99
CA SER A 51 1.31 -15.33 3.43
C SER A 51 1.89 -16.13 2.25
N PHE A 52 1.31 -16.01 1.05
CA PHE A 52 1.80 -16.58 -0.20
C PHE A 52 3.07 -15.89 -0.73
N LYS A 53 3.35 -14.66 -0.28
CA LYS A 53 4.47 -13.85 -0.81
C LYS A 53 5.84 -14.52 -0.67
N ILE A 54 5.98 -15.53 0.19
CA ILE A 54 7.21 -16.34 0.25
C ILE A 54 7.55 -16.93 -1.12
N PHE A 55 6.55 -17.31 -1.91
CA PHE A 55 6.74 -17.95 -3.21
C PHE A 55 7.11 -16.95 -4.30
N ASP A 56 6.94 -15.65 -4.08
CA ASP A 56 7.44 -14.60 -4.97
C ASP A 56 8.87 -14.22 -4.59
N TYR A 57 9.09 -13.90 -3.31
CA TYR A 57 10.34 -13.28 -2.85
C TYR A 57 11.46 -14.29 -2.63
N THR A 58 11.16 -15.51 -2.16
CA THR A 58 12.20 -16.53 -1.97
C THR A 58 12.89 -16.87 -3.30
N PRO A 59 12.17 -17.23 -4.39
CA PRO A 59 12.85 -17.45 -5.66
C PRO A 59 13.45 -16.19 -6.27
N ALA A 60 12.88 -15.00 -6.00
CA ALA A 60 13.48 -13.75 -6.46
C ALA A 60 14.87 -13.52 -5.84
N ILE A 61 15.03 -13.79 -4.55
CA ILE A 61 16.30 -13.70 -3.84
C ILE A 61 17.24 -14.84 -4.25
N GLU A 62 16.76 -16.07 -4.33
CA GLU A 62 17.53 -17.25 -4.76
C GLU A 62 18.18 -17.04 -6.14
N ASN A 63 17.43 -16.47 -7.08
CA ASN A 63 17.89 -16.28 -8.46
C ASN A 63 18.52 -14.89 -8.70
N GLY A 64 18.68 -14.07 -7.66
CA GLY A 64 19.24 -12.72 -7.78
C GLY A 64 18.43 -11.74 -8.63
N VAL A 65 17.13 -12.02 -8.82
CA VAL A 65 16.17 -11.10 -9.46
C VAL A 65 16.01 -9.84 -8.61
N VAL A 66 16.04 -10.01 -7.29
CA VAL A 66 16.06 -8.91 -6.32
C VAL A 66 17.01 -9.23 -5.17
N THR A 67 17.41 -8.18 -4.48
CA THR A 67 18.10 -8.21 -3.18
C THR A 67 17.24 -7.54 -2.12
N PRO A 68 17.52 -7.69 -0.82
CA PRO A 68 16.79 -6.97 0.23
C PRO A 68 16.75 -5.44 0.00
N ALA A 69 17.80 -4.90 -0.60
CA ALA A 69 17.97 -3.48 -0.92
C ALA A 69 17.28 -3.02 -2.21
N THR A 70 16.85 -3.94 -3.09
CA THR A 70 16.26 -3.58 -4.39
C THR A 70 15.04 -2.67 -4.19
N ILE A 71 15.00 -1.56 -4.91
CA ILE A 71 13.90 -0.60 -4.82
C ILE A 71 12.76 -1.00 -5.75
N LEU A 72 11.56 -1.10 -5.18
CA LEU A 72 10.29 -1.36 -5.86
C LEU A 72 9.34 -0.19 -5.59
N SER A 73 8.57 0.22 -6.59
CA SER A 73 7.57 1.28 -6.43
C SER A 73 6.19 0.65 -6.24
N SER A 74 5.51 0.97 -5.14
CA SER A 74 4.07 0.81 -5.00
C SER A 74 3.44 2.04 -5.66
N GLU A 75 2.82 1.83 -6.81
CA GLU A 75 2.16 2.84 -7.66
C GLU A 75 1.16 2.13 -8.58
N TYR A 76 0.33 2.89 -9.30
CA TYR A 76 -0.64 2.31 -10.24
C TYR A 76 0.04 1.34 -11.21
N ILE A 77 -0.53 0.13 -11.33
CA ILE A 77 -0.20 -0.83 -12.37
C ILE A 77 -1.46 -1.47 -12.91
N ASN A 78 -1.44 -1.82 -14.19
CA ASN A 78 -2.43 -2.68 -14.81
C ASN A 78 -1.71 -3.91 -15.37
N VAL A 79 -2.18 -5.10 -15.00
CA VAL A 79 -1.66 -6.37 -15.47
C VAL A 79 -2.82 -7.10 -16.13
N ASP A 80 -2.85 -7.09 -17.46
CA ASP A 80 -3.87 -7.75 -18.28
C ASP A 80 -5.32 -7.40 -17.85
N GLY A 81 -5.58 -6.11 -17.63
CA GLY A 81 -6.90 -5.63 -17.21
C GLY A 81 -7.16 -5.71 -15.69
N TRP A 82 -6.29 -6.35 -14.92
CA TRP A 82 -6.37 -6.38 -13.46
C TRP A 82 -5.52 -5.28 -12.81
N THR A 83 -6.13 -4.53 -11.90
CA THR A 83 -5.47 -3.46 -11.13
C THR A 83 -5.35 -3.89 -9.67
N PRO A 84 -4.20 -4.44 -9.21
CA PRO A 84 -4.00 -4.77 -7.80
C PRO A 84 -4.02 -3.51 -6.95
N LYS A 85 -4.60 -3.62 -5.74
CA LYS A 85 -4.65 -2.54 -4.75
C LYS A 85 -3.80 -2.90 -3.54
N GLU A 86 -3.27 -1.87 -2.88
CA GLU A 86 -2.71 -2.03 -1.53
C GLU A 86 -3.83 -2.31 -0.53
N TRP A 87 -3.44 -2.85 0.63
CA TRP A 87 -4.37 -3.04 1.75
C TRP A 87 -4.71 -1.71 2.44
N THR A 88 -3.88 -0.69 2.27
CA THR A 88 -4.09 0.69 2.74
C THR A 88 -4.83 1.52 1.70
N VAL A 89 -5.33 2.69 2.11
CA VAL A 89 -5.75 3.72 1.16
C VAL A 89 -4.48 4.27 0.46
N GLY A 90 -4.51 4.36 -0.87
CA GLY A 90 -3.42 4.90 -1.67
C GLY A 90 -2.25 3.93 -1.91
N TYR A 91 -1.11 4.49 -2.31
CA TYR A 91 0.11 3.76 -2.64
C TYR A 91 1.19 3.97 -1.59
N LEU A 92 2.11 3.00 -1.44
CA LEU A 92 3.20 3.08 -0.46
C LEU A 92 4.48 3.73 -1.01
N GLY A 93 4.50 4.10 -2.29
CA GLY A 93 5.66 4.72 -2.93
C GLY A 93 6.86 3.78 -3.05
N LYS A 94 8.08 4.34 -3.05
CA LYS A 94 9.33 3.58 -3.22
C LYS A 94 9.71 2.87 -1.92
N LEU A 95 9.85 1.56 -1.99
CA LEU A 95 10.22 0.68 -0.88
C LEU A 95 11.42 -0.18 -1.27
N THR A 96 12.27 -0.51 -0.31
CA THR A 96 13.18 -1.66 -0.48
C THR A 96 12.37 -2.97 -0.48
N VAL A 97 12.93 -4.07 -1.00
CA VAL A 97 12.29 -5.40 -0.87
C VAL A 97 12.05 -5.78 0.59
N ARG A 98 12.99 -5.47 1.49
CA ARG A 98 12.79 -5.64 2.93
C ARG A 98 11.57 -4.87 3.43
N ASP A 99 11.49 -3.57 3.14
CA ASP A 99 10.37 -2.73 3.57
C ASP A 99 9.04 -3.17 2.92
N ALA A 100 9.07 -3.62 1.66
CA ALA A 100 7.91 -4.15 0.95
C ALA A 100 7.36 -5.43 1.61
N LEU A 101 8.21 -6.30 2.14
CA LEU A 101 7.80 -7.47 2.90
C LEU A 101 7.30 -7.13 4.30
N ILE A 102 7.93 -6.16 4.99
CA ILE A 102 7.50 -5.64 6.31
C ILE A 102 6.10 -5.05 6.22
N TYR A 103 5.88 -4.12 5.28
CA TYR A 103 4.56 -3.50 5.05
C TYR A 103 3.60 -4.38 4.25
N SER A 104 4.08 -5.54 3.79
CA SER A 104 3.33 -6.51 3.02
C SER A 104 2.66 -5.89 1.80
N SER A 105 3.39 -5.08 1.02
CA SER A 105 2.89 -4.41 -0.19
C SER A 105 2.42 -5.44 -1.22
N ASN A 106 1.19 -5.27 -1.73
CA ASN A 106 0.62 -6.11 -2.78
C ASN A 106 1.24 -5.79 -4.13
N ILE A 107 1.40 -4.51 -4.46
CA ILE A 107 1.90 -4.09 -5.76
C ILE A 107 3.36 -4.51 -5.95
N CYS A 108 4.20 -4.35 -4.91
CA CYS A 108 5.58 -4.82 -4.95
C CYS A 108 5.67 -6.35 -5.07
N ALA A 109 4.75 -7.11 -4.45
CA ALA A 109 4.70 -8.56 -4.59
C ALA A 109 4.35 -8.98 -6.04
N VAL A 110 3.33 -8.35 -6.63
CA VAL A 110 2.97 -8.56 -8.05
C VAL A 110 4.15 -8.26 -8.96
N LYS A 111 4.80 -7.09 -8.80
CA LYS A 111 5.99 -6.71 -9.57
C LYS A 111 7.13 -7.73 -9.39
N THR A 112 7.32 -8.26 -8.19
CA THR A 112 8.36 -9.26 -7.91
C THR A 112 8.05 -10.60 -8.57
N GLY A 113 6.83 -11.13 -8.40
CA GLY A 113 6.41 -12.38 -9.04
C GLY A 113 6.49 -12.33 -10.57
N LEU A 114 6.10 -11.19 -11.17
CA LEU A 114 6.24 -10.97 -12.61
C LEU A 114 7.71 -10.93 -13.07
N ARG A 115 8.61 -10.31 -12.30
CA ARG A 115 10.07 -10.31 -12.61
C ARG A 115 10.70 -11.70 -12.52
N VAL A 116 10.23 -12.52 -11.58
CA VAL A 116 10.66 -13.93 -11.45
C VAL A 116 10.13 -14.77 -12.61
N GLY A 117 8.90 -14.50 -13.05
CA GLY A 117 8.10 -15.29 -13.97
C GLY A 117 7.15 -16.20 -13.19
N LEU A 118 5.85 -16.14 -13.49
CA LEU A 118 4.80 -16.81 -12.71
C LEU A 118 4.92 -18.35 -12.75
N ASP A 119 5.40 -18.93 -13.86
CA ASP A 119 5.70 -20.37 -13.93
C ASP A 119 6.77 -20.79 -12.93
N ARG A 120 7.77 -19.93 -12.69
CA ARG A 120 8.79 -20.18 -11.67
C ARG A 120 8.20 -20.06 -10.27
N VAL A 121 7.30 -19.10 -10.03
CA VAL A 121 6.56 -19.01 -8.76
C VAL A 121 5.79 -20.31 -8.49
N VAL A 122 5.06 -20.83 -9.49
CA VAL A 122 4.39 -22.15 -9.40
C VAL A 122 5.38 -23.28 -9.12
N TYR A 123 6.50 -23.32 -9.85
CA TYR A 123 7.54 -24.34 -9.66
C TYR A 123 8.09 -24.34 -8.23
N TYR A 124 8.46 -23.17 -7.69
CA TYR A 124 8.97 -23.06 -6.33
C TYR A 124 7.90 -23.36 -5.29
N ALA A 125 6.66 -22.92 -5.46
CA ALA A 125 5.56 -23.28 -4.56
C ALA A 125 5.39 -24.80 -4.44
N LYS A 126 5.37 -25.51 -5.57
CA LYS A 126 5.32 -26.98 -5.60
C LYS A 126 6.55 -27.61 -4.95
N LYS A 127 7.76 -27.13 -5.27
CA LYS A 127 9.01 -27.61 -4.68
C LYS A 127 9.10 -27.37 -3.18
N MET A 128 8.49 -26.30 -2.68
CA MET A 128 8.41 -25.98 -1.25
C MET A 128 7.34 -26.78 -0.51
N GLY A 129 6.43 -27.47 -1.21
CA GLY A 129 5.50 -28.43 -0.62
C GLY A 129 4.01 -28.13 -0.82
N ILE A 130 3.65 -27.12 -1.64
CA ILE A 130 2.25 -26.91 -2.03
C ILE A 130 1.81 -28.04 -2.97
N ARG A 131 0.76 -28.77 -2.59
CA ARG A 131 0.24 -29.92 -3.35
C ARG A 131 -0.95 -29.57 -4.21
N THR A 132 -1.61 -28.45 -3.94
CA THR A 132 -2.77 -28.01 -4.70
C THR A 132 -2.37 -27.59 -6.11
N PRO A 133 -3.24 -27.80 -7.13
CA PRO A 133 -3.00 -27.25 -8.45
C PRO A 133 -2.88 -25.73 -8.40
N LEU A 134 -1.83 -25.21 -9.02
CA LEU A 134 -1.57 -23.77 -9.13
C LEU A 134 -1.36 -23.45 -10.60
N GLU A 135 -1.95 -22.34 -11.03
CA GLU A 135 -1.83 -21.81 -12.38
C GLU A 135 -1.15 -20.43 -12.34
N PRO A 136 -0.36 -20.07 -13.37
CA PRO A 136 0.50 -18.89 -13.36
C PRO A 136 -0.27 -17.58 -13.63
N TYR A 137 -1.29 -17.28 -12.82
CA TYR A 137 -2.06 -16.03 -12.91
C TYR A 137 -1.47 -14.94 -11.99
N PRO A 138 -1.45 -13.66 -12.40
CA PRO A 138 -0.87 -12.58 -11.59
C PRO A 138 -1.41 -12.46 -10.16
N SER A 139 -2.69 -12.78 -9.96
CA SER A 139 -3.34 -12.78 -8.64
C SER A 139 -2.74 -13.80 -7.65
N MET A 140 -1.99 -14.80 -8.13
CA MET A 140 -1.32 -15.76 -7.26
C MET A 140 -0.31 -15.09 -6.33
N THR A 141 0.38 -14.04 -6.80
CA THR A 141 1.43 -13.30 -6.05
C THR A 141 0.92 -12.62 -4.77
N ILE A 142 -0.41 -12.55 -4.61
CA ILE A 142 -1.05 -12.03 -3.40
C ILE A 142 -2.00 -13.05 -2.75
N GLY A 143 -1.88 -14.33 -3.13
CA GLY A 143 -2.61 -15.45 -2.54
C GLY A 143 -4.02 -15.66 -3.12
N GLY A 144 -4.20 -15.46 -4.43
CA GLY A 144 -5.46 -15.71 -5.14
C GLY A 144 -5.89 -17.19 -5.25
N PHE A 145 -5.00 -18.14 -4.95
CA PHE A 145 -5.25 -19.58 -4.99
C PHE A 145 -5.42 -20.15 -3.59
N GLU A 146 -6.16 -21.25 -3.47
CA GLU A 146 -6.32 -21.93 -2.18
C GLU A 146 -5.23 -22.97 -1.93
N VAL A 147 -4.80 -23.05 -0.68
CA VAL A 147 -3.78 -23.98 -0.17
C VAL A 147 -4.22 -24.51 1.19
N THR A 148 -3.60 -25.58 1.67
CA THR A 148 -3.88 -26.13 3.01
C THR A 148 -2.96 -25.53 4.07
N PRO A 149 -3.41 -25.38 5.33
CA PRO A 149 -2.53 -24.98 6.42
C PRO A 149 -1.33 -25.90 6.64
N LEU A 150 -1.48 -27.20 6.41
CA LEU A 150 -0.38 -28.17 6.47
C LEU A 150 0.67 -27.93 5.38
N ASP A 151 0.26 -27.74 4.12
CA ASP A 151 1.21 -27.46 3.03
C ASP A 151 1.97 -26.16 3.27
N MET A 152 1.28 -25.13 3.80
CA MET A 152 1.92 -23.88 4.17
C MET A 152 2.91 -24.05 5.35
N ALA A 153 2.62 -24.92 6.32
CA ALA A 153 3.58 -25.26 7.37
C ALA A 153 4.85 -25.94 6.82
N VAL A 154 4.69 -26.87 5.86
CA VAL A 154 5.82 -27.50 5.16
C VAL A 154 6.63 -26.47 4.39
N ALA A 155 5.96 -25.56 3.66
CA ALA A 155 6.62 -24.53 2.87
C ALA A 155 7.43 -23.55 3.71
N TYR A 156 6.91 -23.08 4.85
CA TYR A 156 7.68 -22.25 5.78
C TYR A 156 8.78 -23.05 6.50
N GLY A 157 8.60 -24.37 6.63
CA GLY A 157 9.63 -25.30 7.08
C GLY A 157 10.89 -25.29 6.21
N VAL A 158 10.76 -25.03 4.91
CA VAL A 158 11.92 -24.83 4.03
C VAL A 158 12.79 -23.68 4.50
N LEU A 159 12.19 -22.53 4.85
CA LEU A 159 12.94 -21.36 5.31
C LEU A 159 13.55 -21.59 6.70
N SER A 160 12.79 -22.25 7.58
CA SER A 160 13.26 -22.65 8.90
C SER A 160 14.44 -23.62 8.82
N ASN A 161 14.42 -24.57 7.88
CA ASN A 161 15.44 -25.60 7.71
C ASN A 161 16.49 -25.21 6.66
N MET A 162 16.85 -23.93 6.59
CA MET A 162 17.93 -23.40 5.75
C MET A 162 17.86 -23.85 4.27
N GLY A 163 16.65 -23.91 3.72
CA GLY A 163 16.39 -24.24 2.32
C GLY A 163 16.06 -25.70 2.03
N GLU A 164 15.98 -26.57 3.04
CA GLU A 164 15.58 -27.97 2.86
C GLU A 164 14.11 -28.21 3.21
N ARG A 165 13.37 -28.80 2.27
CA ARG A 165 12.02 -29.29 2.52
C ARG A 165 12.08 -30.68 3.13
N VAL A 166 11.34 -30.88 4.21
CA VAL A 166 10.99 -32.19 4.76
C VAL A 166 9.47 -32.33 4.73
N ASP A 167 8.97 -33.38 4.09
CA ASP A 167 7.53 -33.63 4.01
C ASP A 167 6.96 -33.98 5.39
N ALA A 168 5.74 -33.52 5.68
CA ALA A 168 5.10 -33.75 6.96
C ALA A 168 4.74 -35.23 7.17
N THR A 169 4.94 -35.72 8.40
CA THR A 169 4.62 -37.10 8.82
C THR A 169 3.87 -37.11 10.15
N GLY A 170 2.82 -37.93 10.21
CA GLY A 170 2.08 -38.22 11.45
C GLY A 170 2.34 -39.61 12.01
N VAL A 171 3.10 -40.46 11.31
CA VAL A 171 3.38 -41.84 11.70
C VAL A 171 4.89 -42.05 11.67
N LEU A 172 5.49 -42.34 12.84
CA LEU A 172 6.93 -42.56 12.95
C LEU A 172 7.32 -44.01 12.73
N LYS A 173 6.53 -44.94 13.28
CA LYS A 173 6.82 -46.37 13.24
C LYS A 173 5.54 -47.18 13.40
N ILE A 174 5.41 -48.25 12.63
CA ILE A 174 4.36 -49.26 12.78
C ILE A 174 5.03 -50.58 13.15
N ILE A 175 4.66 -51.13 14.30
CA ILE A 175 5.19 -52.40 14.81
C ILE A 175 4.06 -53.41 14.82
N GLY A 176 4.28 -54.56 14.17
CA GLY A 176 3.36 -55.68 14.17
C GLY A 176 3.26 -56.34 15.54
N LYS A 177 2.20 -57.12 15.77
CA LYS A 177 1.99 -57.85 17.03
C LYS A 177 3.14 -58.79 17.39
N ASP A 178 3.88 -59.27 16.40
CA ASP A 178 5.04 -60.14 16.52
C ASP A 178 6.38 -59.38 16.72
N GLY A 179 6.33 -58.07 16.90
CA GLY A 179 7.50 -57.21 17.08
C GLY A 179 8.20 -56.79 15.79
N ARG A 180 7.73 -57.24 14.61
CA ARG A 180 8.33 -56.81 13.33
C ARG A 180 7.99 -55.36 13.02
N VAL A 181 8.99 -54.60 12.57
CA VAL A 181 8.80 -53.24 12.06
C VAL A 181 8.19 -53.33 10.66
N VAL A 182 6.93 -52.91 10.52
CA VAL A 182 6.19 -52.89 9.24
C VAL A 182 6.51 -51.62 8.46
N TYR A 183 6.68 -50.52 9.18
CA TYR A 183 7.01 -49.21 8.63
C TYR A 183 7.84 -48.44 9.65
N GLU A 184 8.82 -47.67 9.16
CA GLU A 184 9.57 -46.72 9.94
C GLU A 184 9.85 -45.51 9.04
N ASN A 185 9.47 -44.34 9.51
CA ASN A 185 9.62 -43.10 8.77
C ASN A 185 11.10 -42.79 8.61
N LYS A 186 11.53 -42.59 7.36
CA LYS A 186 12.87 -42.11 7.04
C LYS A 186 12.77 -40.69 6.51
N THR A 187 13.38 -39.76 7.21
CA THR A 187 13.46 -38.36 6.78
C THR A 187 14.28 -38.29 5.49
N ASN A 188 13.72 -37.66 4.46
CA ASN A 188 14.41 -37.44 3.18
C ASN A 188 14.37 -35.94 2.84
N PRO A 189 15.27 -35.12 3.42
CA PRO A 189 15.34 -33.70 3.12
C PRO A 189 15.65 -33.45 1.64
N VAL A 190 14.96 -32.48 1.04
CA VAL A 190 15.18 -32.06 -0.34
C VAL A 190 15.59 -30.59 -0.35
N ARG A 191 16.78 -30.27 -0.86
CA ARG A 191 17.21 -28.88 -1.06
C ARG A 191 16.33 -28.20 -2.12
N VAL A 192 15.65 -27.13 -1.73
CA VAL A 192 14.76 -26.35 -2.61
C VAL A 192 15.38 -25.01 -2.97
N VAL A 193 16.00 -24.35 -2.00
CA VAL A 193 16.73 -23.09 -2.15
C VAL A 193 18.04 -23.16 -1.39
N SER A 194 18.96 -22.24 -1.71
CA SER A 194 20.22 -22.11 -1.00
C SER A 194 20.02 -21.73 0.48
N PRO A 195 20.93 -22.14 1.38
CA PRO A 195 20.92 -21.67 2.76
C PRO A 195 21.07 -20.15 2.85
N GLU A 196 21.76 -19.51 1.89
CA GLU A 196 21.89 -18.07 1.79
C GLU A 196 20.56 -17.35 1.55
N ALA A 197 19.78 -17.78 0.54
CA ALA A 197 18.47 -17.19 0.26
C ALA A 197 17.50 -17.42 1.41
N SER A 198 17.52 -18.63 2.00
CA SER A 198 16.75 -18.97 3.19
C SER A 198 17.09 -18.05 4.35
N TYR A 199 18.37 -17.83 4.64
CA TYR A 199 18.83 -16.97 5.72
C TYR A 199 18.41 -15.51 5.52
N VAL A 200 18.57 -14.98 4.30
CA VAL A 200 18.16 -13.60 3.97
C VAL A 200 16.65 -13.42 4.12
N MET A 201 15.84 -14.38 3.66
CA MET A 201 14.39 -14.35 3.85
C MET A 201 14.00 -14.41 5.33
N THR A 202 14.64 -15.28 6.10
CA THR A 202 14.43 -15.41 7.55
C THR A 202 14.77 -14.11 8.27
N ASP A 203 15.87 -13.44 7.89
CA ASP A 203 16.27 -12.15 8.46
C ASP A 203 15.23 -11.05 8.19
N ILE A 204 14.71 -10.95 6.95
CA ILE A 204 13.60 -10.02 6.63
C ILE A 204 12.36 -10.35 7.46
N PHE A 205 12.04 -11.64 7.65
CA PHE A 205 10.85 -12.07 8.36
C PHE A 205 10.95 -11.89 9.89
N LYS A 206 12.15 -11.72 10.45
CA LYS A 206 12.34 -11.22 11.82
C LYS A 206 11.87 -9.77 11.96
N ASP A 207 12.12 -8.92 10.95
CA ASP A 207 11.61 -7.54 10.94
C ASP A 207 10.09 -7.49 10.76
N VAL A 208 9.52 -8.39 9.94
CA VAL A 208 8.07 -8.57 9.83
C VAL A 208 7.48 -8.91 11.21
N LEU A 209 8.13 -9.80 11.96
CA LEU A 209 7.70 -10.13 13.32
C LEU A 209 7.77 -8.92 14.24
N TYR A 210 8.87 -8.16 14.21
CA TYR A 210 9.03 -6.97 15.02
C TYR A 210 7.93 -5.94 14.78
N TYR A 211 7.52 -5.75 13.51
CA TYR A 211 6.43 -4.86 13.15
C TYR A 211 5.09 -5.22 13.82
N TYR A 212 4.74 -6.51 13.90
CA TYR A 212 3.47 -6.95 14.51
C TYR A 212 3.56 -7.20 16.02
N PHE A 213 4.71 -7.68 16.48
CA PHE A 213 4.92 -8.13 17.86
C PHE A 213 6.30 -7.66 18.38
N PRO A 214 6.46 -6.36 18.69
CA PRO A 214 7.73 -5.78 19.13
C PRO A 214 8.37 -6.48 20.33
N GLN A 215 7.56 -7.11 21.19
CA GLN A 215 8.03 -7.86 22.36
C GLN A 215 8.91 -9.06 22.01
N PHE A 216 8.92 -9.52 20.75
CA PHE A 216 9.74 -10.65 20.29
C PHE A 216 11.03 -10.23 19.58
N LYS A 217 11.36 -8.93 19.54
CA LYS A 217 12.52 -8.37 18.80
C LYS A 217 13.83 -9.15 18.96
N ASN A 218 14.12 -9.61 20.17
CA ASN A 218 15.40 -10.25 20.51
C ASN A 218 15.33 -11.78 20.52
N LEU A 219 14.26 -12.36 19.96
CA LEU A 219 14.11 -13.81 19.84
C LEU A 219 14.34 -14.21 18.37
N PRO A 220 15.04 -15.32 18.11
CA PRO A 220 15.22 -15.85 16.76
C PRO A 220 13.94 -16.52 16.27
N ILE A 221 12.96 -15.68 15.93
CA ILE A 221 11.65 -16.07 15.43
C ILE A 221 11.37 -15.21 14.19
N ALA A 222 10.91 -15.85 13.12
CA ALA A 222 10.54 -15.20 11.87
C ALA A 222 9.06 -15.47 11.58
N CYS A 223 8.38 -14.56 10.88
CA CYS A 223 6.97 -14.77 10.53
C CYS A 223 6.52 -14.03 9.26
N LYS A 224 5.31 -14.37 8.82
CA LYS A 224 4.55 -13.60 7.84
C LYS A 224 3.06 -13.66 8.15
N SER A 225 2.42 -12.49 8.07
CA SER A 225 0.97 -12.33 8.10
C SER A 225 0.33 -12.61 6.72
N GLY A 226 -0.90 -13.10 6.73
CA GLY A 226 -1.73 -13.23 5.53
C GLY A 226 -3.16 -12.76 5.80
N THR A 227 -3.72 -12.03 4.84
CA THR A 227 -5.13 -11.63 4.81
C THR A 227 -5.60 -11.84 3.38
N SER A 228 -6.68 -12.59 3.17
CA SER A 228 -7.29 -12.74 1.85
C SER A 228 -8.06 -11.48 1.45
N GLY A 229 -8.04 -11.12 0.16
CA GLY A 229 -8.68 -9.89 -0.34
C GLY A 229 -10.21 -9.90 -0.29
N ASP A 230 -10.80 -11.09 -0.17
CA ASP A 230 -12.23 -11.32 0.04
C ASP A 230 -12.62 -11.42 1.51
N PHE A 231 -11.68 -11.15 2.44
CA PHE A 231 -11.99 -11.03 3.85
C PHE A 231 -12.54 -12.35 4.46
N THR A 232 -12.20 -13.50 3.87
CA THR A 232 -12.64 -14.83 4.37
C THR A 232 -11.60 -15.52 5.25
N SER A 233 -10.31 -15.21 5.07
CA SER A 233 -9.19 -15.95 5.65
C SER A 233 -8.12 -15.03 6.23
N ALA A 234 -7.82 -15.21 7.52
CA ALA A 234 -6.71 -14.61 8.23
C ALA A 234 -5.66 -15.67 8.56
N TRP A 235 -4.41 -15.38 8.25
CA TRP A 235 -3.27 -16.27 8.42
C TRP A 235 -2.15 -15.61 9.20
N PHE A 236 -1.48 -16.43 9.99
CA PHE A 236 -0.20 -16.06 10.56
C PHE A 236 0.66 -17.30 10.65
N ILE A 237 1.81 -17.25 9.98
CA ILE A 237 2.73 -18.38 9.92
C ILE A 237 4.07 -17.88 10.40
N GLY A 238 4.65 -18.56 11.38
CA GLY A 238 5.93 -18.18 11.93
C GLY A 238 6.68 -19.38 12.44
N TYR A 239 7.99 -19.23 12.55
CA TYR A 239 8.89 -20.33 12.77
C TYR A 239 10.14 -19.91 13.55
N THR A 240 10.70 -20.88 14.26
CA THR A 240 12.06 -20.89 14.81
C THR A 240 12.88 -21.90 14.02
N ASN A 241 14.13 -22.14 14.41
CA ASN A 241 14.97 -23.22 13.85
C ASN A 241 14.42 -24.64 14.20
N ASP A 242 13.47 -24.75 15.13
CA ASP A 242 12.97 -26.05 15.62
C ASP A 242 11.47 -26.28 15.43
N TYR A 243 10.70 -25.21 15.20
CA TYR A 243 9.25 -25.29 15.06
C TYR A 243 8.76 -24.40 13.93
N VAL A 244 7.77 -24.88 13.19
CA VAL A 244 6.90 -24.06 12.34
C VAL A 244 5.50 -24.12 12.90
N VAL A 245 4.85 -22.96 13.02
CA VAL A 245 3.46 -22.85 13.46
C VAL A 245 2.68 -22.13 12.36
N SER A 246 1.74 -22.85 11.75
CA SER A 246 0.80 -22.32 10.75
C SER A 246 -0.56 -22.15 11.40
N CYS A 247 -1.05 -20.91 11.49
CA CYS A 247 -2.35 -20.59 12.07
C CYS A 247 -3.28 -19.97 11.03
N TYR A 248 -4.52 -20.44 11.03
CA TYR A 248 -5.62 -19.95 10.20
C TYR A 248 -6.81 -19.59 11.08
N VAL A 249 -7.50 -18.51 10.73
CA VAL A 249 -8.82 -18.13 11.25
C VAL A 249 -9.69 -17.69 10.08
N GLY A 250 -10.91 -18.21 10.00
CA GLY A 250 -11.86 -17.81 8.96
C GLY A 250 -13.17 -18.56 9.08
N SER A 251 -14.13 -18.19 8.25
CA SER A 251 -15.46 -18.83 8.22
C SER A 251 -15.47 -20.00 7.24
N ASP A 252 -16.23 -21.06 7.53
CA ASP A 252 -16.40 -22.16 6.56
C ASP A 252 -17.30 -21.79 5.38
N LYS A 253 -18.04 -20.68 5.52
CA LYS A 253 -18.83 -20.06 4.47
C LYS A 253 -18.40 -18.61 4.28
N GLU A 254 -18.59 -18.07 3.08
CA GLU A 254 -18.34 -16.65 2.76
C GLU A 254 -19.23 -15.66 3.54
N LEU A 255 -20.18 -16.15 4.33
CA LEU A 255 -21.22 -15.37 5.04
C LEU A 255 -20.70 -14.38 6.10
N ILE A 256 -19.43 -14.42 6.49
CA ILE A 256 -18.85 -13.54 7.52
C ILE A 256 -17.56 -12.92 6.99
N GLY A 257 -17.68 -11.81 6.26
CA GLY A 257 -16.58 -10.87 6.08
C GLY A 257 -16.32 -10.09 7.38
N LEU A 258 -15.07 -9.95 7.79
CA LEU A 258 -14.60 -9.01 8.83
C LEU A 258 -14.21 -7.64 8.23
N GLU A 259 -14.88 -7.22 7.16
CA GLU A 259 -14.65 -5.98 6.41
C GLU A 259 -14.42 -4.77 7.35
N GLY A 260 -13.50 -3.86 6.97
CA GLY A 260 -13.20 -2.67 7.77
C GLY A 260 -12.21 -2.86 8.94
N VAL A 261 -11.76 -4.09 9.22
CA VAL A 261 -10.66 -4.32 10.17
C VAL A 261 -9.31 -4.24 9.45
N TYR A 262 -8.32 -3.54 10.01
CA TYR A 262 -6.94 -3.54 9.48
C TYR A 262 -6.09 -4.65 10.12
N ASN A 263 -5.11 -5.21 9.40
CA ASN A 263 -4.15 -6.20 9.91
C ASN A 263 -4.76 -7.49 10.48
N TRP A 264 -5.71 -8.10 9.78
CA TRP A 264 -6.42 -9.28 10.27
C TRP A 264 -5.54 -10.49 10.59
N GLY A 265 -4.61 -10.80 9.68
CA GLY A 265 -3.71 -11.92 9.86
C GLY A 265 -3.06 -11.90 11.24
N SER A 266 -2.54 -10.74 11.66
CA SER A 266 -1.94 -10.59 13.00
C SER A 266 -2.97 -10.45 14.13
N ARG A 267 -4.10 -9.78 13.91
CA ARG A 267 -5.14 -9.58 14.95
C ARG A 267 -5.86 -10.86 15.36
N PHE A 268 -6.10 -11.78 14.43
CA PHE A 268 -6.85 -13.02 14.70
C PHE A 268 -5.91 -14.22 14.77
N ALA A 269 -5.38 -14.66 13.62
CA ALA A 269 -4.50 -15.82 13.56
C ALA A 269 -3.17 -15.57 14.31
N GLY A 270 -2.65 -14.34 14.26
CA GLY A 270 -1.40 -13.96 14.92
C GLY A 270 -1.49 -14.01 16.44
N GLN A 271 -2.65 -13.73 17.03
CA GLN A 271 -2.82 -13.83 18.48
C GLN A 271 -2.90 -15.29 18.94
N ILE A 272 -3.51 -16.17 18.15
CA ILE A 272 -3.47 -17.63 18.39
C ILE A 272 -2.03 -18.13 18.26
N TRP A 273 -1.37 -17.77 17.16
CA TRP A 273 0.03 -18.11 16.91
C TRP A 273 0.95 -17.65 18.05
N LYS A 274 0.76 -16.41 18.54
CA LYS A 274 1.52 -15.83 19.66
C LYS A 274 1.40 -16.68 20.91
N ASN A 275 0.19 -17.12 21.26
CA ASN A 275 -0.02 -17.97 22.43
C ASN A 275 0.69 -19.32 22.27
N VAL A 276 0.60 -19.93 21.08
CA VAL A 276 1.25 -21.21 20.79
C VAL A 276 2.77 -21.09 20.86
N ILE A 277 3.37 -20.10 20.19
CA ILE A 277 4.83 -19.94 20.18
C ILE A 277 5.38 -19.61 21.56
N GLN A 278 4.63 -18.87 22.39
CA GLN A 278 5.02 -18.58 23.78
C GLN A 278 5.12 -19.84 24.65
N GLU A 279 4.26 -20.84 24.43
CA GLU A 279 4.40 -22.14 25.11
C GLU A 279 5.56 -22.95 24.53
N LEU A 280 5.73 -22.96 23.20
CA LEU A 280 6.84 -23.69 22.56
C LEU A 280 8.22 -23.18 23.00
N ILE A 281 8.41 -21.86 23.13
CA ILE A 281 9.70 -21.29 23.57
C ILE A 281 10.03 -21.57 25.04
N LYS A 282 9.03 -21.88 25.88
CA LYS A 282 9.26 -22.36 27.25
C LYS A 282 9.77 -23.80 27.26
N ILE A 283 9.29 -24.62 26.32
CA ILE A 283 9.75 -26.01 26.14
C ILE A 283 11.18 -26.04 25.60
N LYS A 284 11.45 -25.27 24.55
CA LYS A 284 12.77 -25.16 23.94
C LYS A 284 13.04 -23.72 23.53
N LYS A 285 14.00 -23.08 24.23
CA LYS A 285 14.46 -21.74 23.86
C LYS A 285 15.05 -21.78 22.45
N PRO A 286 14.59 -20.91 21.52
CA PRO A 286 15.02 -20.98 20.15
C PRO A 286 16.47 -20.50 20.02
N VAL A 287 17.24 -21.22 19.20
CA VAL A 287 18.60 -20.84 18.78
C VAL A 287 18.50 -20.17 17.42
N ASP A 288 19.33 -19.16 17.19
CA ASP A 288 19.37 -18.47 15.90
C ASP A 288 19.92 -19.37 14.79
N TRP A 289 19.66 -19.01 13.55
CA TRP A 289 20.24 -19.63 12.37
C TRP A 289 21.69 -19.20 12.22
N GLU A 290 22.55 -20.14 11.84
CA GLU A 290 23.93 -19.83 11.52
C GLU A 290 24.00 -19.07 10.19
N LYS A 291 24.66 -17.90 10.20
CA LYS A 291 24.81 -17.07 9.01
C LYS A 291 25.73 -17.77 8.00
N PRO A 292 25.26 -18.11 6.78
CA PRO A 292 26.14 -18.69 5.78
C PRO A 292 27.30 -17.75 5.41
N GLU A 293 28.46 -18.31 5.08
CA GLU A 293 29.67 -17.54 4.74
C GLU A 293 29.44 -16.56 3.60
N LYS A 294 28.65 -16.98 2.58
CA LYS A 294 28.35 -16.17 1.41
C LYS A 294 27.34 -15.06 1.67
N VAL A 295 26.70 -15.00 2.84
CA VAL A 295 25.85 -13.87 3.23
C VAL A 295 26.72 -12.79 3.88
N VAL A 296 26.78 -11.63 3.23
CA VAL A 296 27.64 -10.50 3.61
C VAL A 296 26.82 -9.24 3.82
N TYR A 297 27.23 -8.40 4.77
CA TYR A 297 26.62 -7.09 4.98
C TYR A 297 27.28 -6.07 4.05
N ARG A 298 26.49 -5.33 3.27
CA ARG A 298 27.01 -4.31 2.35
C ARG A 298 26.21 -3.02 2.45
N SER A 299 26.88 -1.91 2.18
CA SER A 299 26.23 -0.61 2.02
C SER A 299 25.62 -0.47 0.63
N PHE A 300 24.45 0.14 0.57
CA PHE A 300 23.73 0.41 -0.67
C PHE A 300 23.20 1.84 -0.71
N CYS A 301 23.02 2.35 -1.91
CA CYS A 301 22.42 3.66 -2.16
C CYS A 301 20.93 3.61 -1.84
N SER A 302 20.47 4.44 -0.89
CA SER A 302 19.06 4.46 -0.46
C SER A 302 18.07 4.79 -1.58
N LYS A 303 18.54 5.37 -2.69
CA LYS A 303 17.71 5.79 -3.83
C LYS A 303 17.55 4.71 -4.90
N THR A 304 18.61 3.94 -5.15
CA THR A 304 18.65 2.96 -6.25
C THR A 304 18.61 1.52 -5.78
N GLY A 305 18.99 1.24 -4.54
CA GLY A 305 19.15 -0.13 -4.04
C GLY A 305 20.44 -0.81 -4.51
N LEU A 306 21.24 -0.15 -5.34
CA LEU A 306 22.53 -0.62 -5.83
C LEU A 306 23.64 -0.42 -4.80
N LEU A 307 24.77 -1.12 -4.96
CA LEU A 307 25.89 -0.97 -4.03
C LEU A 307 26.38 0.48 -4.00
N LYS A 308 26.69 0.97 -2.81
CA LYS A 308 27.16 2.35 -2.63
C LYS A 308 28.47 2.59 -3.39
N ASN A 309 28.59 3.76 -4.02
CA ASN A 309 29.87 4.32 -4.43
C ASN A 309 30.22 5.57 -3.60
N SER A 310 31.34 6.23 -3.91
CA SER A 310 31.81 7.43 -3.19
C SER A 310 30.87 8.65 -3.30
N TYR A 311 29.99 8.69 -4.30
CA TYR A 311 29.11 9.82 -4.58
C TYR A 311 27.73 9.72 -3.88
N CYS A 312 27.35 8.53 -3.40
CA CYS A 312 26.08 8.36 -2.69
C CYS A 312 26.11 9.00 -1.29
N LYS A 313 25.30 10.05 -1.11
CA LYS A 313 25.13 10.74 0.19
C LYS A 313 24.34 9.90 1.19
N ALA A 314 23.13 9.47 0.82
CA ALA A 314 22.27 8.64 1.66
C ALA A 314 22.61 7.15 1.48
N THR A 315 23.01 6.51 2.57
CA THR A 315 23.44 5.10 2.59
C THR A 315 22.62 4.32 3.61
N ARG A 316 22.18 3.12 3.23
CA ARG A 316 21.67 2.10 4.15
C ARG A 316 22.55 0.85 4.04
N TYR A 317 22.36 -0.09 4.95
CA TYR A 317 23.07 -1.36 4.93
C TYR A 317 22.07 -2.51 5.02
N ASP A 318 22.38 -3.60 4.32
CA ASP A 318 21.57 -4.82 4.35
C ASP A 318 22.44 -6.05 4.05
N LEU A 319 21.84 -7.23 4.15
CA LEU A 319 22.42 -8.50 3.76
C LEU A 319 22.36 -8.69 2.24
N PHE A 320 23.44 -9.23 1.70
CA PHE A 320 23.59 -9.59 0.29
C PHE A 320 24.19 -10.99 0.19
N ILE A 321 23.82 -11.70 -0.87
CA ILE A 321 24.48 -12.97 -1.21
C ILE A 321 25.66 -12.65 -2.13
N SER A 322 26.87 -12.98 -1.69
CA SER A 322 28.14 -12.54 -2.30
C SER A 322 28.39 -13.00 -3.73
N ASN A 323 27.75 -14.10 -4.18
CA ASN A 323 27.83 -14.57 -5.57
C ASN A 323 26.78 -13.93 -6.50
N ILE A 324 25.86 -13.12 -5.97
CA ILE A 324 24.93 -12.32 -6.76
C ILE A 324 25.63 -11.02 -7.11
N ASN A 325 25.83 -10.77 -8.41
CA ASN A 325 26.45 -9.55 -8.88
C ASN A 325 25.48 -8.37 -8.78
N VAL A 326 25.74 -7.45 -7.86
CA VAL A 326 25.02 -6.19 -7.74
C VAL A 326 25.96 -5.06 -8.15
N PRO A 327 25.64 -4.28 -9.20
CA PRO A 327 26.53 -3.21 -9.64
C PRO A 327 26.59 -2.08 -8.61
N LEU A 328 27.66 -1.30 -8.68
CA LEU A 328 27.74 -0.01 -7.99
C LEU A 328 26.66 0.94 -8.53
N CYS A 329 26.22 1.86 -7.70
CA CYS A 329 25.29 2.90 -8.07
C CYS A 329 25.80 3.67 -9.28
N SER A 330 25.04 3.65 -10.38
CA SER A 330 25.33 4.41 -11.60
C SER A 330 24.63 5.77 -11.64
N TYR A 331 23.68 5.98 -10.72
CA TYR A 331 22.87 7.18 -10.61
C TYR A 331 23.60 8.32 -9.90
N HIS A 332 24.46 8.01 -8.92
CA HIS A 332 25.33 8.99 -8.29
C HIS A 332 26.70 8.94 -8.93
N ARG A 333 27.06 9.97 -9.69
CA ARG A 333 28.33 10.08 -10.43
C ARG A 333 28.62 11.54 -10.69
N GLU A 334 29.78 11.86 -11.26
CA GLU A 334 30.05 13.22 -11.70
C GLU A 334 29.15 13.63 -12.87
N TYR A 335 28.37 14.68 -12.65
CA TYR A 335 27.60 15.39 -13.66
C TYR A 335 28.22 16.77 -13.83
N LYS A 336 28.91 16.96 -14.95
CA LYS A 336 29.49 18.25 -15.33
C LYS A 336 28.42 19.06 -16.06
N VAL A 337 27.97 20.14 -15.45
CA VAL A 337 26.86 20.95 -15.93
C VAL A 337 27.26 22.41 -15.94
N TYR A 338 27.02 23.11 -17.04
CA TYR A 338 27.17 24.55 -17.08
C TYR A 338 25.98 25.21 -16.40
N VAL A 339 26.26 26.05 -15.41
CA VAL A 339 25.27 26.88 -14.71
C VAL A 339 25.57 28.36 -14.99
N TYR A 340 24.56 29.21 -14.81
CA TYR A 340 24.73 30.65 -14.97
C TYR A 340 25.53 31.23 -13.80
N LYS A 341 26.59 31.96 -14.12
CA LYS A 341 27.53 32.54 -13.15
C LYS A 341 26.85 33.52 -12.18
N GLY A 342 25.79 34.21 -12.61
CA GLY A 342 25.03 35.14 -11.75
C GLY A 342 24.00 34.47 -10.83
N ASN A 343 23.60 33.23 -11.13
CA ASN A 343 22.72 32.43 -10.29
C ASN A 343 22.93 30.93 -10.61
N GLU A 344 23.68 30.23 -9.76
CA GLU A 344 24.05 28.83 -9.98
C GLU A 344 22.88 27.84 -9.84
N ASN A 345 21.67 28.32 -9.50
CA ASN A 345 20.42 27.55 -9.53
C ASN A 345 19.76 27.56 -10.92
N LEU A 346 20.42 28.12 -11.94
CA LEU A 346 20.01 28.09 -13.34
C LEU A 346 21.08 27.41 -14.18
N LEU A 347 20.66 26.50 -15.05
CA LEU A 347 21.43 25.89 -16.13
C LEU A 347 21.79 26.97 -17.15
N ALA A 348 23.02 26.94 -17.65
CA ALA A 348 23.43 27.76 -18.78
C ALA A 348 23.41 26.90 -20.03
N ASP A 349 22.44 27.15 -20.92
CA ASP A 349 22.34 26.51 -22.23
C ASP A 349 23.15 27.26 -23.30
N GLU A 350 22.88 26.95 -24.56
CA GLU A 350 23.52 27.59 -25.73
C GLU A 350 23.21 29.09 -25.84
N SER A 351 22.13 29.60 -25.23
CA SER A 351 21.77 31.01 -25.26
C SER A 351 22.60 31.88 -24.29
N CYS A 352 23.26 31.25 -23.32
CA CYS A 352 24.13 31.93 -22.36
C CYS A 352 25.51 32.20 -23.01
N SER A 353 26.01 33.44 -22.97
CA SER A 353 27.36 33.73 -23.49
C SER A 353 28.42 33.01 -22.65
N GLU A 354 29.52 32.58 -23.28
CA GLU A 354 30.55 31.75 -22.62
C GLU A 354 31.14 32.38 -21.35
N GLU A 355 31.22 33.70 -21.28
CA GLU A 355 31.68 34.48 -20.13
C GLU A 355 30.72 34.43 -18.91
N LEU A 356 29.46 34.10 -19.15
CA LEU A 356 28.40 33.93 -18.17
C LEU A 356 28.19 32.46 -17.77
N LYS A 357 28.86 31.51 -18.46
CA LYS A 357 28.85 30.08 -18.09
C LYS A 357 29.85 29.81 -16.97
N LYS A 358 29.41 29.02 -15.98
CA LYS A 358 30.27 28.43 -14.96
C LYS A 358 30.09 26.93 -14.97
N LEU A 359 31.16 26.17 -15.19
CA LEU A 359 31.11 24.72 -15.02
C LEU A 359 30.95 24.39 -13.52
N LYS A 360 29.89 23.64 -13.19
CA LYS A 360 29.64 23.11 -11.85
C LYS A 360 29.50 21.60 -11.92
N ILE A 361 30.04 20.93 -10.90
CA ILE A 361 29.99 19.47 -10.79
C ILE A 361 28.92 19.11 -9.77
N PHE A 362 27.97 18.26 -10.16
CA PHE A 362 26.97 17.66 -9.30
C PHE A 362 27.25 16.17 -9.16
N TYR A 363 26.83 15.59 -8.03
CA TYR A 363 27.02 14.17 -7.72
C TYR A 363 25.70 13.39 -7.58
N ASP A 364 24.61 14.10 -7.29
CA ASP A 364 23.23 13.62 -7.37
C ASP A 364 22.54 14.40 -8.48
N PRO A 365 21.97 13.75 -9.50
CA PRO A 365 21.27 14.45 -10.56
C PRO A 365 19.99 15.14 -10.09
N ASP A 366 19.43 14.81 -8.93
CA ASP A 366 18.31 15.59 -8.35
C ASP A 366 18.77 16.93 -7.76
N ASP A 367 20.07 17.09 -7.46
CA ASP A 367 20.64 18.37 -7.03
C ASP A 367 20.91 19.30 -8.23
N ILE A 368 20.84 18.79 -9.47
CA ILE A 368 21.10 19.60 -10.67
C ILE A 368 19.94 20.59 -10.84
N PRO A 369 20.27 21.88 -11.05
CA PRO A 369 19.31 22.90 -11.45
C PRO A 369 18.43 22.41 -12.58
N LYS A 370 17.15 22.68 -12.39
CA LYS A 370 16.11 22.15 -13.26
C LYS A 370 15.76 23.12 -14.39
N ASN A 371 16.21 24.35 -14.25
CA ASN A 371 15.79 25.54 -14.97
C ASN A 371 16.91 26.14 -15.77
N TYR A 372 16.63 26.90 -16.83
CA TYR A 372 17.65 27.54 -17.65
C TYR A 372 17.72 29.05 -17.41
N TYR A 373 18.91 29.61 -17.57
CA TYR A 373 19.13 31.04 -17.71
C TYR A 373 18.48 31.55 -19.00
N ASN A 374 17.80 32.68 -18.91
CA ASN A 374 17.19 33.34 -20.06
C ASN A 374 17.68 34.79 -20.16
N PRO A 375 18.47 35.15 -21.19
CA PRO A 375 18.99 36.51 -21.38
C PRO A 375 17.91 37.57 -21.68
N GLU A 376 16.73 37.17 -22.15
CA GLU A 376 15.61 38.10 -22.43
C GLU A 376 14.83 38.51 -21.18
N GLN A 377 15.16 37.95 -20.00
CA GLN A 377 14.49 38.26 -18.73
C GLN A 377 15.22 39.33 -17.89
N LEU A 378 15.97 40.24 -18.52
CA LEU A 378 16.41 41.48 -17.87
C LEU A 378 15.25 42.50 -17.88
N SER A 379 14.50 42.48 -16.77
CA SER A 379 13.55 43.48 -16.27
C SER A 379 12.81 44.35 -17.29
N THR A 380 11.54 44.03 -17.51
CA THR A 380 10.54 45.01 -17.94
C THR A 380 9.47 45.08 -16.84
N GLU A 381 9.27 46.29 -16.32
CA GLU A 381 8.17 46.62 -15.41
C GLU A 381 6.83 46.34 -16.12
N ILE A 382 5.96 45.52 -15.52
CA ILE A 382 4.65 45.18 -16.08
C ILE A 382 3.59 45.32 -14.98
N LYS A 383 2.56 46.12 -15.26
CA LYS A 383 1.36 46.31 -14.43
C LYS A 383 0.46 45.07 -14.48
N LEU A 384 -0.01 44.64 -13.31
CA LEU A 384 -1.04 43.62 -13.14
C LEU A 384 -2.43 44.27 -13.09
N ILE A 385 -3.40 43.74 -13.83
CA ILE A 385 -4.84 44.07 -13.66
C ILE A 385 -5.47 42.92 -12.89
N VAL A 386 -5.33 42.96 -11.57
CA VAL A 386 -6.26 42.33 -10.61
C VAL A 386 -7.15 43.48 -10.13
N PRO A 387 -8.46 43.31 -9.82
CA PRO A 387 -9.15 44.33 -9.05
C PRO A 387 -8.29 44.62 -7.82
N SER A 388 -7.75 45.84 -7.74
CA SER A 388 -6.74 46.22 -6.75
C SER A 388 -7.26 46.07 -5.32
N SER A 389 -8.56 45.84 -5.15
CA SER A 389 -9.16 45.45 -3.89
C SER A 389 -10.49 44.72 -4.10
N VAL A 390 -10.80 43.75 -3.24
CA VAL A 390 -12.09 43.06 -3.16
C VAL A 390 -12.63 43.21 -1.75
N PHE A 391 -13.91 43.55 -1.59
CA PHE A 391 -14.57 43.53 -0.29
C PHE A 391 -15.16 42.14 -0.06
N VAL A 392 -14.79 41.49 1.03
CA VAL A 392 -15.13 40.09 1.27
C VAL A 392 -15.87 39.98 2.60
N GLU A 393 -17.06 39.40 2.55
CA GLU A 393 -17.82 39.04 3.74
C GLU A 393 -17.70 37.55 4.08
N ASN A 394 -17.06 36.77 3.20
CA ASN A 394 -17.11 35.31 3.17
C ASN A 394 -15.85 34.69 2.53
N PRO A 395 -15.62 33.37 2.67
CA PRO A 395 -14.51 32.67 2.02
C PRO A 395 -14.55 32.88 0.50
N VAL A 396 -13.40 33.20 -0.08
CA VAL A 396 -13.27 33.51 -1.51
C VAL A 396 -12.62 32.34 -2.23
N VAL A 397 -13.25 31.91 -3.33
CA VAL A 397 -12.63 30.97 -4.26
C VAL A 397 -12.08 31.75 -5.44
N LEU A 398 -10.76 31.70 -5.59
CA LEU A 398 -10.05 32.30 -6.70
C LEU A 398 -9.77 31.20 -7.73
N GLU A 399 -10.40 31.32 -8.89
CA GLU A 399 -10.11 30.49 -10.05
C GLU A 399 -9.29 31.30 -11.06
N VAL A 400 -8.16 30.74 -11.47
CA VAL A 400 -7.28 31.39 -12.44
C VAL A 400 -7.35 30.62 -13.75
N GLN A 401 -7.93 31.22 -14.79
CA GLN A 401 -8.00 30.65 -16.13
C GLN A 401 -6.82 31.10 -16.97
N THR A 402 -5.92 30.16 -17.28
CA THR A 402 -4.61 30.49 -17.86
C THR A 402 -3.92 29.25 -18.42
N ASP A 403 -2.99 29.45 -19.35
CA ASP A 403 -2.29 28.42 -20.13
C ASP A 403 -1.01 27.92 -19.42
N PHE A 404 -1.07 27.66 -18.11
CA PHE A 404 0.11 27.27 -17.33
C PHE A 404 0.75 25.96 -17.79
N LYS A 405 2.07 25.86 -17.59
CA LYS A 405 2.85 24.65 -17.85
C LYS A 405 3.05 23.86 -16.57
N ILE A 406 3.25 22.55 -16.71
CA ILE A 406 3.63 21.68 -15.60
C ILE A 406 4.96 22.19 -15.02
N GLY A 407 4.95 22.59 -13.75
CA GLY A 407 6.11 23.15 -13.03
C GLY A 407 5.99 24.63 -12.63
N ASP A 408 4.99 25.36 -13.14
CA ASP A 408 4.70 26.73 -12.69
C ASP A 408 3.92 26.74 -11.35
N THR A 409 4.14 27.77 -10.52
CA THR A 409 3.51 28.00 -9.21
C THR A 409 2.94 29.42 -9.15
N LEU A 410 1.74 29.61 -8.62
CA LEU A 410 1.21 30.92 -8.28
C LEU A 410 1.47 31.24 -6.81
N GLU A 411 1.89 32.47 -6.52
CA GLU A 411 1.85 33.08 -5.19
C GLU A 411 0.72 34.11 -5.15
N PHE A 412 -0.17 33.97 -4.18
CA PHE A 412 -1.19 34.95 -3.84
C PHE A 412 -0.72 35.69 -2.59
N ASP A 413 -0.61 37.01 -2.68
CA ASP A 413 -0.36 37.89 -1.53
C ASP A 413 -1.64 38.67 -1.25
N ILE A 414 -2.23 38.41 -0.07
CA ILE A 414 -3.46 39.04 0.35
C ILE A 414 -3.16 39.84 1.63
N ASN A 415 -3.12 41.16 1.52
CA ASN A 415 -2.74 42.07 2.60
C ASN A 415 -1.41 41.71 3.32
N GLY A 416 -0.45 41.13 2.60
CA GLY A 416 0.86 40.71 3.13
C GLY A 416 0.97 39.23 3.48
N GLU A 417 -0.12 38.46 3.44
CA GLU A 417 -0.10 37.01 3.66
C GLU A 417 0.06 36.26 2.33
N LYS A 418 1.10 35.42 2.24
CA LYS A 418 1.52 34.76 1.02
C LYS A 418 1.12 33.28 1.00
N THR A 419 0.39 32.87 -0.02
CA THR A 419 -0.02 31.48 -0.26
C THR A 419 0.42 31.01 -1.63
N PHE A 420 0.91 29.77 -1.76
CA PHE A 420 1.47 29.23 -3.00
C PHE A 420 0.66 28.04 -3.52
N VAL A 421 0.40 27.97 -4.83
CA VAL A 421 -0.36 26.88 -5.47
C VAL A 421 0.30 26.44 -6.77
N SER A 422 0.48 25.13 -6.99
CA SER A 422 1.19 24.58 -8.15
C SER A 422 0.33 23.61 -8.99
N SER A 423 0.44 23.70 -10.33
CA SER A 423 -0.21 22.88 -11.38
C SER A 423 -1.75 23.03 -11.63
N PRO A 424 -2.22 22.99 -12.90
CA PRO A 424 -3.64 23.21 -13.27
C PRO A 424 -4.57 21.97 -13.11
N PRO A 425 -5.91 22.16 -12.93
CA PRO A 425 -6.61 23.44 -12.76
C PRO A 425 -6.46 24.02 -11.35
N LEU A 426 -6.20 25.33 -11.24
CA LEU A 426 -5.86 26.00 -9.99
C LEU A 426 -7.08 26.70 -9.40
N LYS A 427 -7.62 26.13 -8.32
CA LYS A 427 -8.57 26.77 -7.42
C LYS A 427 -7.90 26.97 -6.07
N MET A 428 -7.90 28.21 -5.58
CA MET A 428 -7.46 28.54 -4.22
C MET A 428 -8.66 29.01 -3.41
N MET A 429 -8.88 28.43 -2.23
CA MET A 429 -9.87 28.89 -1.27
C MET A 429 -9.15 29.66 -0.16
N TRP A 430 -9.54 30.92 0.05
CA TRP A 430 -8.95 31.77 1.09
C TRP A 430 -10.02 32.25 2.07
N TYR A 431 -9.71 32.11 3.37
CA TYR A 431 -10.59 32.45 4.49
C TYR A 431 -10.06 33.69 5.19
N PRO A 432 -10.69 34.87 5.02
CA PRO A 432 -10.28 36.07 5.74
C PRO A 432 -10.60 35.93 7.23
N GLU A 433 -9.63 36.26 8.10
CA GLU A 433 -9.87 36.25 9.56
C GLU A 433 -10.85 37.34 10.03
N LYS A 434 -11.06 38.40 9.23
CA LYS A 434 -11.92 39.55 9.55
C LYS A 434 -12.70 40.03 8.32
N LEU A 435 -13.84 40.68 8.49
CA LEU A 435 -14.59 41.28 7.37
C LEU A 435 -13.90 42.58 6.93
N GLY A 436 -13.78 42.82 5.62
CA GLY A 436 -13.14 44.04 5.14
C GLY A 436 -12.75 44.06 3.67
N LYS A 437 -12.04 45.13 3.30
CA LYS A 437 -11.49 45.34 1.96
C LYS A 437 -10.06 44.83 1.90
N TYR A 438 -9.77 43.92 0.97
CA TYR A 438 -8.49 43.23 0.86
C TYR A 438 -7.83 43.52 -0.48
N TYR A 439 -6.54 43.77 -0.44
CA TYR A 439 -5.67 43.91 -1.60
C TYR A 439 -5.15 42.52 -1.96
N ILE A 440 -5.39 42.09 -3.19
CA ILE A 440 -4.95 40.80 -3.70
C ILE A 440 -3.92 41.05 -4.78
N SER A 441 -2.71 40.55 -4.57
CA SER A 441 -1.67 40.50 -5.59
C SER A 441 -1.43 39.04 -5.98
N VAL A 442 -1.34 38.77 -7.27
CA VAL A 442 -1.06 37.43 -7.78
C VAL A 442 0.24 37.47 -8.56
N TYR A 443 1.11 36.56 -8.21
CA TYR A 443 2.47 36.43 -8.70
C TYR A 443 2.61 35.05 -9.32
N LEU A 444 3.13 34.96 -10.55
CA LEU A 444 3.45 33.68 -11.15
C LEU A 444 4.93 33.41 -11.03
N TRP A 445 5.25 32.33 -10.36
CA TRP A 445 6.57 31.73 -10.25
C TRP A 445 6.70 30.66 -11.31
N SER A 446 7.47 30.92 -12.35
CA SER A 446 7.74 29.88 -13.32
C SER A 446 8.78 28.90 -12.77
N TYR A 447 8.82 27.70 -13.34
CA TYR A 447 9.81 26.66 -13.03
C TYR A 447 11.22 27.27 -12.88
N ASP A 448 11.61 28.25 -13.70
CA ASP A 448 12.89 28.98 -13.63
C ASP A 448 13.14 29.95 -12.48
N GLY A 449 12.29 29.96 -11.46
CA GLY A 449 12.49 30.74 -10.24
C GLY A 449 12.37 32.25 -10.44
N MET A 450 11.97 32.69 -11.63
CA MET A 450 11.62 34.07 -11.90
C MET A 450 10.12 34.29 -11.69
N LEU A 451 9.79 35.41 -11.04
CA LEU A 451 8.48 36.03 -11.12
C LEU A 451 8.21 36.41 -12.58
N LYS A 452 7.43 35.60 -13.30
CA LYS A 452 7.05 35.86 -14.69
C LYS A 452 5.61 36.37 -14.73
N GLY A 453 5.43 37.66 -14.97
CA GLY A 453 4.09 38.18 -15.21
C GLY A 453 3.52 37.73 -16.56
N LYS A 454 2.63 36.72 -16.58
CA LYS A 454 1.51 36.66 -17.53
C LYS A 454 0.48 35.56 -17.18
N ALA A 455 -0.73 36.00 -16.83
CA ALA A 455 -1.97 35.29 -17.15
C ALA A 455 -2.92 36.36 -17.72
N GLY A 456 -3.10 36.36 -19.04
CA GLY A 456 -4.08 37.20 -19.69
C GLY A 456 -5.44 36.53 -19.60
N LYS A 457 -6.17 36.77 -18.52
CA LYS A 457 -7.63 36.61 -18.38
C LYS A 457 -8.07 37.12 -17.00
N GLU A 458 -9.32 37.55 -16.92
CA GLU A 458 -9.94 37.98 -15.65
C GLU A 458 -9.84 36.89 -14.58
N ILE A 459 -9.45 37.28 -13.37
CA ILE A 459 -9.72 36.47 -12.19
C ILE A 459 -11.23 36.55 -11.95
N VAL A 460 -11.92 35.43 -12.16
CA VAL A 460 -13.32 35.33 -11.75
C VAL A 460 -13.30 35.09 -10.25
N VAL A 461 -13.63 36.13 -9.50
CA VAL A 461 -14.00 35.99 -8.08
C VAL A 461 -15.33 35.26 -8.09
N ILE A 462 -15.31 33.97 -7.78
CA ILE A 462 -16.56 33.26 -7.51
C ILE A 462 -16.92 33.67 -6.10
N GLU A 463 -17.89 34.58 -5.98
CA GLU A 463 -18.51 34.86 -4.70
C GLU A 463 -18.91 33.54 -4.05
N LYS A 464 -18.70 33.46 -2.73
CA LYS A 464 -19.07 32.33 -1.87
C LYS A 464 -20.35 31.68 -2.38
N ILE A 465 -20.42 30.34 -2.30
CA ILE A 465 -21.64 29.56 -2.58
C ILE A 465 -22.72 30.01 -1.58
N GLU A 466 -23.37 31.14 -1.86
CA GLU A 466 -24.49 31.72 -1.14
C GLU A 466 -25.74 31.54 -1.98
N ASN A 467 -26.85 31.27 -1.30
CA ASN A 467 -28.14 31.02 -1.94
C ASN A 467 -28.20 29.70 -2.75
N CYS A 468 -27.31 28.76 -2.42
CA CYS A 468 -27.44 27.36 -2.80
C CYS A 468 -28.54 26.71 -1.96
N GLU A 469 -29.59 26.19 -2.60
CA GLU A 469 -30.76 25.70 -1.90
C GLU A 469 -31.18 24.31 -2.38
N ILE A 470 -31.57 23.46 -1.44
CA ILE A 470 -32.16 22.15 -1.75
C ILE A 470 -33.63 22.37 -2.16
N ILE A 471 -33.96 22.03 -3.41
CA ILE A 471 -35.35 21.97 -3.90
C ILE A 471 -35.81 20.51 -3.85
N ILE A 472 -37.03 20.30 -3.34
CA ILE A 472 -37.66 18.99 -3.22
C ILE A 472 -38.95 19.02 -4.03
N ASN A 473 -39.12 18.04 -4.93
CA ASN A 473 -40.31 17.91 -5.76
C ASN A 473 -40.81 16.44 -5.77
N PRO A 474 -42.06 16.16 -5.37
CA PRO A 474 -43.05 17.09 -4.82
C PRO A 474 -42.66 17.61 -3.43
N SER A 475 -43.09 18.82 -3.07
CA SER A 475 -42.77 19.46 -1.78
C SER A 475 -43.46 18.80 -0.57
N LYS A 476 -44.45 17.94 -0.81
CA LYS A 476 -45.15 17.12 0.19
C LYS A 476 -45.31 15.68 -0.34
N PRO A 477 -44.24 14.89 -0.35
CA PRO A 477 -44.27 13.54 -0.90
C PRO A 477 -45.01 12.55 0.01
N LYS A 478 -45.62 11.54 -0.62
CA LYS A 478 -46.33 10.43 0.03
C LYS A 478 -45.53 9.14 -0.10
N ILE A 479 -45.92 8.11 0.64
CA ILE A 479 -45.36 6.77 0.47
C ILE A 479 -45.54 6.32 -1.00
N ASN A 480 -44.49 5.75 -1.57
CA ASN A 480 -44.32 5.33 -2.97
C ASN A 480 -44.17 6.47 -3.99
N ASP A 481 -44.08 7.74 -3.55
CA ASP A 481 -43.70 8.82 -4.47
C ASP A 481 -42.20 8.72 -4.81
N ARG A 482 -41.87 8.95 -6.09
CA ARG A 482 -40.50 9.27 -6.50
C ARG A 482 -40.22 10.74 -6.26
N VAL A 483 -39.28 11.02 -5.37
CA VAL A 483 -38.90 12.37 -4.98
C VAL A 483 -37.65 12.77 -5.73
N LYS A 484 -37.73 13.87 -6.50
CA LYS A 484 -36.57 14.51 -7.10
C LYS A 484 -36.07 15.61 -6.18
N ILE A 485 -34.80 15.52 -5.82
CA ILE A 485 -34.08 16.57 -5.11
C ILE A 485 -33.06 17.19 -6.05
N SER A 486 -33.01 18.51 -6.08
CA SER A 486 -32.09 19.27 -6.93
C SER A 486 -31.47 20.43 -6.18
N LEU A 487 -30.22 20.75 -6.45
CA LEU A 487 -29.59 21.96 -5.94
C LEU A 487 -29.86 23.15 -6.88
N LYS A 488 -30.43 24.22 -6.33
CA LYS A 488 -30.55 25.52 -7.03
C LYS A 488 -29.27 26.32 -6.82
N ASN A 489 -28.81 27.02 -7.85
CA ASN A 489 -27.59 27.84 -7.82
C ASN A 489 -26.33 27.04 -7.42
N ALA A 490 -26.28 25.76 -7.79
CA ALA A 490 -25.13 24.90 -7.53
C ALA A 490 -23.85 25.44 -8.20
N PRO A 491 -22.67 25.20 -7.62
CA PRO A 491 -21.42 25.66 -8.20
C PRO A 491 -21.13 24.93 -9.51
N LYS A 492 -20.78 25.70 -10.55
CA LYS A 492 -20.42 25.18 -11.86
C LYS A 492 -18.97 24.71 -11.90
N ASN A 493 -18.77 23.48 -12.39
CA ASN A 493 -17.50 22.80 -12.65
C ASN A 493 -16.56 22.59 -11.45
N SER A 494 -15.97 21.39 -11.37
CA SER A 494 -14.89 21.02 -10.43
C SER A 494 -15.28 20.93 -8.95
N PHE A 495 -16.43 20.32 -8.65
CA PHE A 495 -16.84 19.94 -7.30
C PHE A 495 -17.49 18.56 -7.34
N SER A 496 -17.37 17.80 -6.26
CA SER A 496 -18.12 16.54 -6.09
C SER A 496 -19.15 16.70 -4.98
N VAL A 497 -20.32 16.12 -5.18
CA VAL A 497 -21.45 16.32 -4.29
C VAL A 497 -21.92 14.98 -3.75
N ILE A 498 -21.82 14.78 -2.45
CA ILE A 498 -22.30 13.56 -1.78
C ILE A 498 -23.66 13.82 -1.16
N VAL A 499 -24.61 12.92 -1.42
CA VAL A 499 -25.97 12.97 -0.90
C VAL A 499 -26.12 11.97 0.23
N PHE A 500 -26.64 12.43 1.35
CA PHE A 500 -27.02 11.60 2.49
C PHE A 500 -28.51 11.73 2.76
N ILE A 501 -29.14 10.62 3.18
CA ILE A 501 -30.52 10.56 3.64
C ILE A 501 -30.52 9.94 5.03
N ASN A 502 -31.04 10.66 6.03
CA ASN A 502 -31.03 10.25 7.43
C ASN A 502 -29.64 9.82 7.91
N ASP A 503 -28.62 10.61 7.55
CA ASP A 503 -27.20 10.40 7.84
C ASP A 503 -26.55 9.15 7.17
N GLU A 504 -27.26 8.42 6.31
CA GLU A 504 -26.71 7.35 5.47
C GLU A 504 -26.31 7.87 4.07
N MET A 505 -25.15 7.48 3.56
CA MET A 505 -24.65 7.93 2.26
C MET A 505 -25.36 7.18 1.13
N GLU A 506 -25.99 7.94 0.23
CA GLU A 506 -26.89 7.39 -0.80
C GLU A 506 -26.34 7.60 -2.22
N GLY A 507 -25.47 8.58 -2.46
CA GLY A 507 -24.85 8.75 -3.78
C GLY A 507 -23.78 9.83 -3.88
N VAL A 508 -23.01 9.79 -4.97
CA VAL A 508 -22.02 10.81 -5.37
C VAL A 508 -22.37 11.34 -6.76
N LEU A 509 -22.50 12.66 -6.88
CA LEU A 509 -22.84 13.37 -8.11
C LEU A 509 -21.62 14.19 -8.57
N LEU A 510 -21.23 14.03 -9.83
CA LEU A 510 -19.99 14.59 -10.39
C LEU A 510 -20.24 15.62 -11.51
N GLU A 511 -21.47 15.72 -12.02
CA GLU A 511 -21.81 16.57 -13.17
C GLU A 511 -23.16 17.29 -12.99
N GLU A 512 -23.29 18.46 -13.63
CA GLU A 512 -24.55 19.22 -13.64
C GLU A 512 -25.58 18.62 -14.60
N PRO A 513 -26.88 18.63 -14.26
CA PRO A 513 -27.47 19.18 -13.03
C PRO A 513 -27.38 18.20 -11.84
N TYR A 514 -26.95 18.69 -10.67
CA TYR A 514 -26.88 17.90 -9.42
C TYR A 514 -28.27 17.54 -8.90
N ASN A 515 -28.81 16.46 -9.46
CA ASN A 515 -30.11 15.90 -9.16
C ASN A 515 -29.95 14.51 -8.57
N TYR A 516 -30.64 14.25 -7.46
CA TYR A 516 -30.79 12.91 -6.89
C TYR A 516 -32.26 12.53 -6.85
N VAL A 517 -32.59 11.29 -7.20
CA VAL A 517 -33.96 10.79 -7.21
C VAL A 517 -34.00 9.51 -6.40
N PHE A 518 -34.94 9.42 -5.46
CA PHE A 518 -35.17 8.21 -4.68
C PHE A 518 -36.67 8.00 -4.43
N GLU A 519 -37.03 6.80 -3.98
CA GLU A 519 -38.41 6.41 -3.71
C GLU A 519 -38.68 6.43 -2.20
N VAL A 520 -39.83 6.99 -1.81
CA VAL A 520 -40.22 7.09 -0.40
C VAL A 520 -40.87 5.80 0.06
N ASN A 521 -40.15 5.02 0.85
CA ASN A 521 -40.59 3.66 1.20
C ASN A 521 -41.27 3.56 2.58
N LYS A 522 -41.24 4.60 3.41
CA LYS A 522 -41.81 4.62 4.78
C LYS A 522 -42.28 6.01 5.20
N LYS A 523 -43.26 6.08 6.12
CA LYS A 523 -43.69 7.33 6.79
C LYS A 523 -42.62 7.84 7.76
N GLY A 524 -42.60 9.14 7.99
CA GLY A 524 -41.72 9.78 8.96
C GLY A 524 -41.00 11.00 8.42
N GLU A 525 -40.08 11.52 9.21
CA GLU A 525 -39.22 12.64 8.87
C GLU A 525 -38.00 12.14 8.07
N TYR A 526 -37.68 12.84 6.99
CA TYR A 526 -36.50 12.61 6.17
C TYR A 526 -35.60 13.83 6.24
N LYS A 527 -34.34 13.60 6.59
CA LYS A 527 -33.28 14.60 6.55
C LYS A 527 -32.38 14.34 5.36
N ILE A 528 -32.30 15.31 4.46
CA ILE A 528 -31.39 15.28 3.32
C ILE A 528 -30.19 16.15 3.66
N THR A 529 -29.00 15.58 3.51
CA THR A 529 -27.76 16.33 3.63
C THR A 529 -26.97 16.24 2.33
N TYR A 530 -26.73 17.39 1.71
CA TYR A 530 -25.79 17.54 0.59
C TYR A 530 -24.46 18.03 1.13
N LYS A 531 -23.39 17.28 0.92
CA LYS A 531 -22.01 17.72 1.21
C LYS A 531 -21.29 17.96 -0.10
N ILE A 532 -20.87 19.20 -0.33
CA ILE A 532 -20.07 19.60 -1.48
C ILE A 532 -18.61 19.56 -1.06
N TYR A 533 -17.82 18.84 -1.84
CA TYR A 533 -16.39 18.68 -1.67
C TYR A 533 -15.67 19.35 -2.84
N ASP A 534 -14.49 19.88 -2.55
CA ASP A 534 -13.57 20.28 -3.60
C ASP A 534 -12.95 19.05 -4.30
N LEU A 535 -12.06 19.31 -5.25
CA LEU A 535 -11.35 18.26 -6.00
C LEU A 535 -10.36 17.46 -5.16
N TYR A 536 -10.01 17.93 -3.95
CA TYR A 536 -9.06 17.29 -3.05
C TYR A 536 -9.77 16.44 -1.97
N GLY A 537 -11.10 16.43 -1.98
CA GLY A 537 -11.90 15.66 -1.05
C GLY A 537 -12.13 16.36 0.29
N GLU A 538 -11.84 17.66 0.39
CA GLU A 538 -12.13 18.46 1.58
C GLU A 538 -13.57 19.01 1.52
N PRO A 539 -14.36 18.88 2.60
CA PRO A 539 -15.75 19.35 2.63
C PRO A 539 -15.80 20.87 2.72
N ILE A 540 -16.45 21.50 1.74
CA ILE A 540 -16.50 22.98 1.64
C ILE A 540 -17.90 23.55 1.92
N LEU A 541 -18.97 22.77 1.76
CA LEU A 541 -20.33 23.18 2.12
C LEU A 541 -21.18 21.98 2.53
N THR A 542 -21.97 22.12 3.59
CA THR A 542 -22.99 21.15 3.98
C THR A 542 -24.36 21.82 4.01
N LEU A 543 -25.29 21.34 3.20
CA LEU A 543 -26.67 21.80 3.14
C LEU A 543 -27.59 20.74 3.73
N ASN A 544 -28.51 21.15 4.60
CA ASN A 544 -29.48 20.26 5.21
C ASN A 544 -30.89 20.71 4.86
N LYS A 545 -31.78 19.75 4.59
CA LYS A 545 -33.21 20.02 4.47
C LYS A 545 -34.03 18.85 4.97
N GLU A 546 -35.01 19.16 5.80
CA GLU A 546 -35.93 18.19 6.37
C GLU A 546 -37.32 18.33 5.75
N PHE A 547 -38.01 17.20 5.60
CA PHE A 547 -39.41 17.16 5.23
C PHE A 547 -40.10 15.94 5.85
N VAL A 548 -41.42 16.03 6.02
CA VAL A 548 -42.23 14.98 6.64
C VAL A 548 -43.09 14.29 5.58
N VAL A 549 -43.05 12.97 5.58
CA VAL A 549 -43.92 12.08 4.79
C VAL A 549 -45.03 11.57 5.69
N ASN A 550 -46.26 12.01 5.41
CA ASN A 550 -47.47 11.65 6.17
C ASN A 550 -48.22 10.43 5.62
#